data_AF-A0A6A6M6I7-F1
#
_entry.id   AF-A0A6A6M6I7-F1
#
_cell.length_a   1.000
_cell.length_b   1.000
_cell.length_c   1.000
_cell.angle_alpha   90.00
_cell.angle_beta   90.00
_cell.angle_gamma   90.00
#
_symmetry.space_group_name_H-M   'P 1'
#
loop_
_entity.id
_entity.type
_entity.pdbx_description
1 polymer ?
#
loop_
_entity_poly.entity_id
_entity_poly.type
_entity_poly.pdbx_seq_one_letter_code
_entity_poly.pdbx_strand_id
1 'polypeptide(L)'
;MESITMIVALLVPNFLMGIGITAAVIMLLTIAAGLYRQLAYLPKFFWQYPMSYISFTAWAVQGQYKNDVIGLEFEPWVPGQPKLKGERILETDLGVNSNHSKWWDLAALFHIFVSQGCFLYGTKIQGQSSIAIAQALCQTEF
;
A
#
# COMPACT_ATOMS: atom_id res chain seq x y z
N MET A 1 -6.00 3.95 0.01
CA MET A 1 -6.06 4.34 -1.41
C MET A 1 -6.56 5.77 -1.58
N GLU A 2 -7.63 6.15 -0.87
CA GLU A 2 -8.19 7.51 -0.87
C GLU A 2 -7.18 8.58 -0.38
N SER A 3 -6.37 8.27 0.63
CA SER A 3 -5.29 9.16 1.10
C SER A 3 -4.30 9.51 -0.02
N ILE A 4 -3.91 8.54 -0.86
CA ILE A 4 -2.99 8.74 -1.97
C ILE A 4 -3.64 9.58 -3.07
N THR A 5 -4.93 9.36 -3.36
CA THR A 5 -5.66 10.16 -4.36
C THR A 5 -5.78 11.61 -3.91
N MET A 6 -6.00 11.85 -2.62
CA MET A 6 -6.02 13.18 -2.02
C MET A 6 -4.65 13.86 -2.10
N ILE A 7 -3.55 13.14 -1.86
CA ILE A 7 -2.19 13.69 -2.00
C ILE A 7 -1.93 14.13 -3.44
N VAL A 8 -2.25 13.28 -4.42
CA VAL A 8 -2.02 13.61 -5.85
C VAL A 8 -2.92 14.76 -6.31
N ALA A 9 -4.17 14.81 -5.84
CA ALA A 9 -5.08 15.91 -6.13
C ALA A 9 -4.60 17.26 -5.57
N LEU A 10 -3.85 17.27 -4.47
CA LEU A 10 -3.24 18.48 -3.91
C LEU A 10 -1.99 18.92 -4.67
N LEU A 11 -1.23 17.99 -5.23
CA LEU A 11 0.02 18.28 -5.95
C LEU A 11 -0.22 18.75 -7.38
N VAL A 12 -1.28 18.27 -8.03
CA VAL A 12 -1.57 18.54 -9.43
C VAL A 12 -2.64 19.62 -9.55
N PRO A 13 -2.37 20.77 -10.19
CA PRO A 13 -3.33 21.87 -10.27
C PRO A 13 -4.51 21.59 -11.19
N ASN A 14 -4.42 20.57 -12.06
CA ASN A 14 -5.46 20.20 -13.02
C ASN A 14 -6.11 18.86 -12.63
N PHE A 15 -7.43 18.89 -12.41
CA PHE A 15 -8.22 17.75 -11.97
C PHE A 15 -8.16 16.54 -12.92
N LEU A 16 -8.25 16.76 -14.24
CA LEU A 16 -8.25 15.66 -15.23
C LEU A 16 -6.91 14.94 -15.28
N MET A 17 -5.81 15.69 -15.21
CA MET A 17 -4.46 15.13 -15.15
C MET A 17 -4.22 14.41 -13.81
N GLY A 18 -4.74 14.97 -12.71
CA GLY A 18 -4.68 14.38 -11.38
C GLY A 18 -5.34 13.00 -11.30
N ILE A 19 -6.53 12.82 -11.90
CA ILE A 19 -7.21 11.52 -11.94
C ILE A 19 -6.37 10.50 -12.73
N GLY A 20 -5.85 10.86 -13.91
CA GLY A 20 -5.05 9.96 -14.74
C GLY A 20 -3.77 9.50 -14.04
N ILE A 21 -3.04 10.43 -13.42
CA ILE A 21 -1.82 10.11 -12.66
C ILE A 21 -2.15 9.22 -11.47
N THR A 22 -3.22 9.54 -10.73
CA THR A 22 -3.64 8.75 -9.58
C THR A 22 -4.00 7.32 -9.97
N ALA A 23 -4.75 7.13 -11.04
CA ALA A 23 -5.11 5.80 -11.54
C ALA A 23 -3.85 4.99 -11.91
N ALA A 24 -2.88 5.61 -12.59
CA ALA A 24 -1.61 4.96 -12.93
C ALA A 24 -0.80 4.58 -11.67
N VAL A 25 -0.69 5.48 -10.70
CA VAL A 25 0.02 5.23 -9.43
C VAL A 25 -0.64 4.12 -8.63
N ILE A 26 -1.97 4.12 -8.51
CA ILE A 26 -2.70 3.06 -7.82
C ILE A 26 -2.45 1.72 -8.52
N MET A 27 -2.63 1.65 -9.84
CA MET A 27 -2.40 0.39 -10.56
C MET A 27 -0.98 -0.14 -10.37
N LEU A 28 0.04 0.73 -10.39
CA LEU A 28 1.42 0.35 -10.13
C LEU A 28 1.61 -0.21 -8.70
N LEU A 29 1.01 0.42 -7.69
CA LEU A 29 1.06 -0.04 -6.30
C LEU A 29 0.34 -1.38 -6.09
N THR A 30 -0.75 -1.63 -6.82
CA THR A 30 -1.49 -2.90 -6.77
C THR A 30 -0.74 -4.02 -7.49
N ILE A 31 -0.04 -3.73 -8.59
CA ILE A 31 0.83 -4.70 -9.27
C ILE A 31 1.99 -5.10 -8.37
N ALA A 32 2.56 -4.13 -7.64
CA ALA A 32 3.61 -4.38 -6.66
C ALA A 32 3.14 -5.17 -5.41
N ALA A 33 1.83 -5.38 -5.23
CA ALA A 33 1.28 -6.15 -4.13
C ALA A 33 1.34 -7.67 -4.32
N GLY A 34 1.63 -8.14 -5.54
CA GLY A 34 1.86 -9.56 -5.80
C GLY A 34 0.63 -10.41 -6.08
N LEU A 35 -0.55 -9.79 -6.15
CA LEU A 35 -1.81 -10.47 -6.47
C LEU A 35 -1.82 -11.12 -7.86
N TYR A 36 -1.15 -10.49 -8.84
CA TYR A 36 -1.15 -10.97 -10.23
C TYR A 36 0.08 -11.83 -10.57
N ARG A 37 1.14 -11.70 -9.79
CA ARG A 37 2.37 -12.47 -9.94
C ARG A 37 3.15 -12.45 -8.63
N GLN A 38 3.61 -13.62 -8.19
CA GLN A 38 4.40 -13.77 -6.97
C GLN A 38 5.66 -12.87 -7.03
N LEU A 39 5.86 -12.05 -5.98
CA LEU A 39 6.91 -11.02 -5.92
C LEU A 39 8.33 -11.57 -6.13
N ALA A 40 8.54 -12.87 -5.90
CA ALA A 40 9.81 -13.55 -6.08
C ALA A 40 10.33 -13.54 -7.54
N TYR A 41 9.44 -13.37 -8.53
CA TYR A 41 9.81 -13.39 -9.95
C TYR A 41 10.12 -12.00 -10.54
N LEU A 42 10.00 -10.92 -9.78
CA LEU A 42 10.30 -9.56 -10.24
C LEU A 42 11.71 -9.11 -9.86
N PRO A 43 12.35 -8.21 -10.65
CA PRO A 43 13.68 -7.71 -10.35
C PRO A 43 13.71 -7.01 -8.99
N LYS A 44 14.63 -7.49 -8.13
CA LYS A 44 14.65 -7.21 -6.69
C LYS A 44 14.77 -5.74 -6.33
N PHE A 45 15.48 -4.96 -7.16
CA PHE A 45 15.90 -3.60 -6.83
C PHE A 45 14.78 -2.57 -6.79
N PHE A 46 13.69 -2.76 -7.53
CA PHE A 46 12.62 -1.75 -7.63
C PHE A 46 11.28 -2.25 -7.10
N TRP A 47 10.92 -3.49 -7.45
CA TRP A 47 9.58 -4.01 -7.15
C TRP A 47 9.51 -4.70 -5.79
N GLN A 48 10.54 -5.46 -5.43
CA GLN A 48 10.57 -6.25 -4.19
C GLN A 48 10.96 -5.38 -2.99
N TYR A 49 11.92 -4.49 -3.19
CA TYR A 49 12.29 -3.36 -2.35
C TYR A 49 12.34 -2.16 -3.30
N PRO A 50 11.78 -0.96 -3.06
CA PRO A 50 10.97 -0.43 -1.97
C PRO A 50 9.44 -0.46 -2.21
N MET A 51 8.99 -0.73 -3.45
CA MET A 51 7.59 -0.52 -3.84
C MET A 51 6.61 -1.42 -3.07
N SER A 52 6.97 -2.69 -2.84
CA SER A 52 6.19 -3.60 -1.99
C SER A 52 6.12 -3.16 -0.52
N TYR A 53 7.12 -2.43 -0.02
CA TYR A 53 7.16 -2.03 1.40
C TYR A 53 6.32 -0.77 1.65
N ILE A 54 6.21 0.11 0.65
CA ILE A 54 5.43 1.35 0.72
C ILE A 54 3.96 1.11 0.35
N SER A 55 3.69 0.09 -0.47
CA SER A 55 2.33 -0.23 -0.92
C SER A 55 1.46 -0.74 0.24
N PHE A 56 0.47 0.06 0.63
CA PHE A 56 -0.59 -0.35 1.55
C PHE A 56 -1.25 -1.66 1.10
N THR A 57 -1.49 -1.80 -0.20
CA THR A 57 -2.14 -2.99 -0.77
C THR A 57 -1.29 -4.25 -0.59
N ALA A 58 0.04 -4.15 -0.67
CA ALA A 58 0.93 -5.29 -0.45
C ALA A 58 0.80 -5.85 0.98
N TRP A 59 0.84 -4.98 1.99
CA TRP A 59 0.66 -5.37 3.39
C TRP A 59 -0.75 -5.88 3.69
N ALA A 60 -1.78 -5.27 3.10
CA ALA A 60 -3.17 -5.68 3.29
C ALA A 60 -3.42 -7.09 2.74
N VAL A 61 -2.88 -7.38 1.55
CA VAL A 61 -2.98 -8.70 0.91
C VAL A 61 -2.22 -9.76 1.71
N GLN A 62 -1.02 -9.47 2.19
CA GLN A 62 -0.27 -10.39 3.04
C GLN A 62 -0.99 -10.69 4.36
N GLY A 63 -1.55 -9.66 5.01
CA GLY A 63 -2.34 -9.81 6.22
C GLY A 63 -3.60 -10.64 6.00
N GLN A 64 -4.32 -10.41 4.89
CA GLN A 64 -5.50 -11.19 4.53
C GLN A 64 -5.15 -12.65 4.25
N TYR A 65 -4.11 -12.93 3.46
CA TYR A 65 -3.66 -14.29 3.24
C TYR A 65 -3.33 -14.97 4.57
N LYS A 66 -2.50 -14.37 5.42
CA LYS A 66 -2.21 -14.94 6.74
C LYS A 66 -3.47 -15.16 7.59
N ASN A 67 -4.47 -14.29 7.50
CA ASN A 67 -5.73 -14.49 8.23
C ASN A 67 -6.52 -15.70 7.73
N ASP A 68 -6.55 -15.92 6.42
CA ASP A 68 -7.44 -16.89 5.79
C ASP A 68 -6.81 -18.29 5.70
N VAL A 69 -5.48 -18.43 5.62
CA VAL A 69 -4.80 -19.74 5.50
C VAL A 69 -4.12 -20.24 6.78
N ILE A 70 -3.87 -19.41 7.79
CA ILE A 70 -3.31 -19.90 9.06
C ILE A 70 -4.36 -20.73 9.81
N GLY A 71 -4.01 -21.97 10.16
CA GLY A 71 -4.89 -22.88 10.88
C GLY A 71 -5.81 -23.73 10.00
N LEU A 72 -5.74 -23.58 8.67
CA LEU A 72 -6.45 -24.45 7.73
C LEU A 72 -5.55 -25.54 7.17
N GLU A 73 -6.14 -26.69 6.92
CA GLU A 73 -5.56 -27.80 6.17
C GLU A 73 -6.31 -27.95 4.85
N PHE A 74 -5.57 -28.07 3.76
CA PHE A 74 -6.11 -28.20 2.42
C PHE A 74 -5.86 -29.62 1.89
N GLU A 75 -6.80 -30.10 1.09
CA GLU A 75 -6.61 -31.34 0.36
C GLU A 75 -5.55 -31.15 -0.73
N PRO A 76 -4.69 -32.15 -0.95
CA PRO A 76 -3.66 -32.06 -1.98
C PRO A 76 -4.26 -32.08 -3.39
N TRP A 77 -3.55 -31.44 -4.31
CA TRP A 77 -3.89 -31.44 -5.74
C TRP A 77 -3.89 -32.83 -6.39
N VAL A 78 -3.13 -33.77 -5.81
CA VAL A 78 -3.04 -35.17 -6.25
C VAL A 78 -3.61 -36.07 -5.16
N PRO A 79 -4.62 -36.91 -5.47
CA PRO A 79 -5.19 -37.85 -4.50
C PRO A 79 -4.11 -38.79 -3.96
N GLY A 80 -3.95 -38.86 -2.63
CA GLY A 80 -3.02 -39.77 -1.95
C GLY A 80 -1.81 -39.11 -1.28
N GLN A 81 -1.63 -37.79 -1.39
CA GLN A 81 -0.61 -37.05 -0.64
C GLN A 81 -1.10 -36.65 0.77
N PRO A 82 -0.20 -36.35 1.73
CA PRO A 82 -0.59 -35.80 3.03
C PRO A 82 -1.29 -34.44 2.86
N LYS A 83 -2.23 -34.12 3.75
CA LYS A 83 -2.92 -32.82 3.77
C LYS A 83 -1.90 -31.68 3.79
N LEU A 84 -2.09 -30.66 2.96
CA LEU A 84 -1.24 -29.49 2.94
C LEU A 84 -1.66 -28.53 4.06
N LYS A 85 -0.72 -28.21 4.94
CA LYS A 85 -0.92 -27.14 5.93
C LYS A 85 -0.91 -25.79 5.23
N GLY A 86 -1.86 -24.91 5.54
CA GLY A 86 -1.97 -23.58 4.91
C GLY A 86 -0.71 -22.72 5.04
N GLU A 87 0.09 -22.93 6.11
CA GLU A 87 1.40 -22.30 6.30
C GLU A 87 2.41 -22.65 5.21
N ARG A 88 2.40 -23.89 4.70
CA ARG A 88 3.29 -24.33 3.61
C ARG A 88 2.84 -23.75 2.26
N ILE A 89 1.54 -23.53 2.08
CA ILE A 89 0.97 -22.90 0.88
C ILE A 89 1.34 -21.42 0.84
N LEU A 90 1.28 -20.72 1.98
CA LEU A 90 1.73 -19.33 2.11
C LEU A 90 3.17 -19.12 1.61
N GLU A 91 4.07 -20.01 1.99
CA GLU A 91 5.48 -19.88 1.62
C GLU A 91 5.76 -20.34 0.18
N THR A 92 5.16 -21.46 -0.23
CA THR A 92 5.49 -22.12 -1.50
C THR A 92 4.75 -21.46 -2.67
N ASP A 93 3.45 -21.25 -2.55
CA ASP A 93 2.58 -20.79 -3.64
C ASP A 93 2.41 -19.26 -3.64
N LEU A 94 2.34 -18.64 -2.45
CA LEU A 94 2.14 -17.19 -2.33
C LEU A 94 3.46 -16.42 -2.12
N GLY A 95 4.54 -17.09 -1.71
CA GLY A 95 5.86 -16.47 -1.52
C GLY A 95 5.88 -15.42 -0.42
N VAL A 96 4.92 -15.49 0.49
CA VAL A 96 4.78 -14.59 1.64
C VAL A 96 5.55 -15.21 2.79
N ASN A 97 6.48 -14.46 3.37
CA ASN A 97 7.30 -14.96 4.46
C ASN A 97 6.44 -15.12 5.73
N SER A 98 6.36 -16.36 6.23
CA SER A 98 5.59 -16.70 7.43
C SER A 98 6.28 -16.31 8.74
N ASN A 99 7.55 -15.87 8.70
CA ASN A 99 8.33 -15.53 9.90
C ASN A 99 7.73 -14.38 10.73
N HIS A 100 6.93 -13.51 10.13
CA HIS A 100 6.32 -12.36 10.81
C HIS A 100 4.86 -12.66 11.15
N SER A 101 4.48 -12.40 12.40
CA SER A 101 3.11 -12.55 12.88
C SER A 101 2.14 -11.66 12.10
N LYS A 102 0.88 -12.10 11.95
CA LYS A 102 -0.21 -11.31 11.34
C LYS A 102 -0.37 -9.89 11.91
N TRP A 103 0.01 -9.71 13.18
CA TRP A 103 -0.03 -8.42 13.87
C TRP A 103 1.03 -7.44 13.40
N TRP A 104 2.17 -7.92 12.88
CA TRP A 104 3.18 -7.07 12.27
C TRP A 104 2.69 -6.45 10.97
N ASP A 105 1.97 -7.22 10.15
CA ASP A 105 1.36 -6.68 8.93
C ASP A 105 0.31 -5.61 9.27
N LEU A 106 -0.47 -5.84 10.33
CA LEU A 106 -1.44 -4.85 10.83
C LEU A 106 -0.76 -3.59 11.38
N ALA A 107 0.35 -3.74 12.12
CA ALA A 107 1.13 -2.62 12.63
C ALA A 107 1.75 -1.79 11.49
N ALA A 108 2.27 -2.44 10.44
CA ALA A 108 2.78 -1.78 9.25
C ALA A 108 1.68 -1.01 8.52
N LEU A 109 0.49 -1.58 8.36
CA LEU A 109 -0.67 -0.89 7.79
C LEU A 109 -1.06 0.35 8.59
N PHE A 110 -1.11 0.22 9.92
CA PHE A 110 -1.42 1.35 10.80
C PHE A 110 -0.35 2.44 10.69
N HIS A 111 0.93 2.08 10.65
CA HIS A 111 2.03 3.02 10.48
C HIS A 111 1.93 3.77 9.14
N ILE A 112 1.66 3.07 8.04
CA ILE A 112 1.46 3.69 6.71
C ILE A 112 0.26 4.65 6.75
N PHE A 113 -0.85 4.25 7.37
CA PHE A 113 -2.03 5.09 7.50
C PHE A 113 -1.74 6.40 8.26
N VAL A 114 -1.09 6.30 9.41
CA VAL A 114 -0.69 7.48 10.21
C VAL A 114 0.26 8.37 9.42
N SER A 115 1.27 7.81 8.75
CA SER A 115 2.24 8.59 7.96
C SER A 115 1.59 9.41 6.85
N GLN A 116 0.64 8.82 6.12
CA GLN A 116 -0.10 9.50 5.06
C GLN A 116 -1.04 10.58 5.62
N GLY A 117 -1.68 10.30 6.77
CA GLY A 117 -2.51 11.28 7.49
C GLY A 117 -1.69 12.48 7.97
N CYS A 118 -0.54 12.26 8.58
CA CYS A 118 0.37 13.31 9.03
C CYS A 118 0.87 14.17 7.86
N PHE A 119 1.23 13.54 6.73
CA PHE A 119 1.66 14.26 5.54
C PHE A 119 0.56 15.17 5.00
N LEU A 120 -0.66 14.66 4.83
CA LEU A 120 -1.81 15.44 4.40
C LEU A 120 -2.11 16.60 5.35
N TYR A 121 -2.07 16.34 6.65
CA TYR A 121 -2.26 17.39 7.66
C TYR A 121 -1.20 18.50 7.54
N GLY A 122 0.07 18.14 7.36
CA GLY A 122 1.15 19.10 7.11
C GLY A 122 0.92 19.95 5.86
N THR A 123 0.54 19.33 4.73
CA THR A 123 0.24 20.08 3.49
C THR A 123 -0.98 21.00 3.62
N LYS A 124 -1.98 20.63 4.42
CA LYS A 124 -3.13 21.48 4.72
C LYS A 124 -2.74 22.72 5.53
N ILE A 125 -1.91 22.56 6.55
CA ILE A 125 -1.39 23.68 7.35
C ILE A 125 -0.61 24.64 6.45
N GLN A 126 0.34 24.11 5.67
CA GLN A 126 1.14 24.92 4.75
C GLN A 126 0.25 25.67 3.74
N GLY A 127 -0.76 25.00 3.17
CA GLY A 127 -1.73 25.62 2.27
C GLY A 127 -2.53 26.75 2.91
N GLN A 128 -3.00 26.57 4.16
CA GLN A 128 -3.68 27.64 4.90
C GLN A 128 -2.75 28.80 5.23
N SER A 129 -1.51 28.53 5.63
CA SER A 129 -0.52 29.58 5.93
C SER A 129 -0.16 30.40 4.69
N SER A 130 0.03 29.77 3.52
CA SER A 130 0.31 30.50 2.27
C SER A 130 -0.87 31.37 1.81
N ILE A 131 -2.12 30.90 1.98
CA ILE A 131 -3.31 31.70 1.68
C ILE A 131 -3.44 32.89 2.66
N ALA A 132 -3.24 32.64 3.95
CA ALA A 132 -3.30 33.69 4.97
C ALA A 132 -2.24 34.79 4.75
N ILE A 133 -1.01 34.42 4.38
CA ILE A 133 0.06 35.37 4.05
C ILE A 133 -0.29 36.17 2.79
N ALA A 134 -0.81 35.52 1.74
CA ALA A 134 -1.22 36.21 0.52
C ALA A 134 -2.35 37.22 0.77
N GLN A 135 -3.31 36.88 1.63
CA GLN A 135 -4.37 37.82 2.05
C GLN A 135 -3.80 38.97 2.87
N ALA A 136 -2.87 38.70 3.79
CA ALA A 136 -2.23 39.74 4.61
C ALA A 136 -1.40 40.73 3.76
N LEU A 137 -0.65 40.24 2.77
CA LEU A 137 0.12 41.08 1.84
C LEU A 137 -0.79 41.93 0.94
N CYS A 138 -1.93 41.38 0.50
CA CYS A 138 -2.92 42.13 -0.29
C CYS A 138 -3.59 43.26 0.52
N GLN A 139 -3.66 43.14 1.85
CA GLN A 139 -4.21 44.18 2.74
C GLN A 139 -3.21 45.28 3.09
N THR A 140 -1.90 45.05 2.94
CA THR A 140 -0.84 46.04 3.22
C THR A 140 -0.45 46.91 2.02
N GLU A 141 -0.93 46.57 0.82
CA GLU A 141 -0.68 47.32 -0.43
C GLU A 141 -1.79 48.36 -0.73
N PHE A 142 -2.64 48.71 0.26
CA PHE A 142 -3.67 49.76 0.17
C PHE A 142 -3.61 50.72 1.36
#